data_AF-X1AY81-F1
#
_entry.id   AF-X1AY81-F1
#
_cell.length_a   1.000
_cell.length_b   1.000
_cell.length_c   1.000
_cell.angle_alpha   90.00
_cell.angle_beta   90.00
_cell.angle_gamma   90.00
#
_symmetry.space_group_name_H-M   'P 1'
#
loop_
_entity.id
_entity.type
_entity.pdbx_description
1 polymer ?
#
loop_
_entity_poly.entity_id
_entity_poly.type
_entity_poly.pdbx_seq_one_letter_code
_entity_poly.pdbx_strand_id
1 'polypeptide(L)'
;MAFRERLNLSRQKAEFVYSIFILIIIPLLVIANTFILTQSVRNTFNRVSRQEAHIINSVLGRSIKHNLDQPELIQSILEDIDAEFNVEIEDASVLVPVEDGKFEIIASNKKERIGQKVYDHVIGSAVSNNRAIGTEAPSKNNPDQNVWLIVSPIFDGQYDADVENINNSFTSLEQTDVDPE
;
A
#
# COMPACT_ATOMS: atom_id res chain seq x y z
N MET A 1 -24.41 -22.66 -66.07
CA MET A 1 -24.27 -23.43 -64.80
C MET A 1 -22.88 -23.34 -64.16
N ALA A 2 -21.81 -23.02 -64.89
CA ALA A 2 -20.44 -23.01 -64.37
C ALA A 2 -20.05 -21.89 -63.37
N PHE A 3 -20.85 -20.82 -63.22
CA PHE A 3 -20.54 -19.71 -62.31
C PHE A 3 -20.90 -20.02 -60.84
N ARG A 4 -21.93 -20.86 -60.61
CA ARG A 4 -22.34 -21.28 -59.27
C ARG A 4 -21.36 -22.26 -58.62
N GLU A 5 -20.69 -23.10 -59.41
CA GLU A 5 -19.68 -24.05 -58.91
C GLU A 5 -18.38 -23.37 -58.48
N ARG A 6 -17.94 -22.31 -59.16
CA ARG A 6 -16.75 -21.54 -58.75
C ARG A 6 -16.97 -20.75 -57.45
N LEU A 7 -18.20 -20.28 -57.21
CA LEU A 7 -18.59 -19.62 -55.96
C LEU A 7 -18.76 -20.61 -54.78
N ASN A 8 -19.14 -21.86 -55.05
CA ASN A 8 -19.24 -22.87 -54.00
C ASN A 8 -17.87 -23.36 -53.50
N LEU A 9 -16.88 -23.47 -54.39
CA LEU A 9 -15.49 -23.79 -54.02
C LEU A 9 -14.82 -22.69 -53.19
N SER A 10 -15.16 -21.41 -53.40
CA SER A 10 -14.68 -20.33 -52.53
C SER A 10 -15.40 -20.32 -51.19
N ARG A 11 -16.68 -20.68 -51.16
CA ARG A 11 -17.49 -20.68 -49.94
C ARG A 11 -17.07 -21.76 -48.95
N GLN A 12 -16.85 -23.00 -49.39
CA GLN A 12 -16.35 -24.06 -48.50
C GLN A 12 -14.96 -23.75 -47.93
N LYS A 13 -14.06 -23.18 -48.75
CA LYS A 13 -12.73 -22.75 -48.27
C LYS A 13 -12.84 -21.60 -47.27
N ALA A 14 -13.73 -20.64 -47.50
CA ALA A 14 -14.00 -19.55 -46.57
C ALA A 14 -14.60 -20.06 -45.25
N GLU A 15 -15.54 -21.00 -45.30
CA GLU A 15 -16.13 -21.64 -44.11
C GLU A 15 -15.07 -22.39 -43.29
N PHE A 16 -14.16 -23.12 -43.94
CA PHE A 16 -13.06 -23.81 -43.26
C PHE A 16 -12.08 -22.84 -42.57
N VAL A 17 -11.68 -21.77 -43.26
CA VAL A 17 -10.81 -20.72 -42.67
C VAL A 17 -11.52 -20.02 -41.52
N TYR A 18 -12.82 -19.75 -41.66
CA TYR A 18 -13.64 -19.14 -40.61
C TYR A 18 -13.73 -20.03 -39.36
N SER A 19 -13.90 -21.34 -39.52
CA SER A 19 -13.90 -22.29 -38.40
C SER A 19 -12.55 -22.34 -37.67
N ILE A 20 -11.42 -22.34 -38.40
CA ILE A 20 -10.09 -22.28 -37.80
C ILE A 20 -9.88 -20.96 -37.07
N PHE A 21 -10.31 -19.85 -37.67
CA PHE A 21 -10.21 -18.53 -37.06
C PHE A 21 -10.99 -18.46 -35.75
N ILE A 22 -12.23 -18.94 -35.71
CA ILE A 22 -13.02 -19.02 -34.48
C ILE A 22 -12.35 -19.90 -33.43
N LEU A 23 -11.82 -21.05 -33.83
CA LEU A 23 -11.15 -22.00 -32.94
C LEU A 23 -9.96 -21.36 -32.22
N ILE A 24 -9.28 -20.42 -32.85
CA ILE A 24 -8.13 -19.70 -32.26
C ILE A 24 -8.58 -18.43 -31.53
N ILE A 25 -9.53 -17.67 -32.08
CA ILE A 25 -9.95 -16.38 -31.52
C ILE A 25 -10.70 -16.54 -30.20
N ILE A 26 -11.60 -17.52 -30.09
CA ILE A 26 -12.35 -17.72 -28.85
C ILE A 26 -11.41 -17.93 -27.64
N PRO A 27 -10.46 -18.87 -27.65
CA PRO A 27 -9.57 -19.06 -26.51
C PRO A 27 -8.67 -17.83 -26.27
N LEU A 28 -8.21 -17.15 -27.32
CA LEU A 28 -7.43 -15.90 -27.16
C LEU A 28 -8.25 -14.80 -26.48
N LEU A 29 -9.52 -14.64 -26.83
CA LEU A 29 -10.42 -13.68 -26.19
C LEU A 29 -10.68 -14.04 -24.74
N VAL A 30 -10.83 -15.34 -24.42
CA VAL A 30 -10.97 -15.79 -23.04
C VAL A 30 -9.72 -15.44 -22.23
N ILE A 31 -8.52 -15.77 -22.72
CA ILE A 31 -7.26 -15.45 -22.05
C ILE A 31 -7.10 -13.94 -21.84
N ALA A 32 -7.37 -13.14 -22.88
CA ALA A 32 -7.29 -11.68 -22.80
C ALA A 32 -8.26 -11.11 -21.75
N ASN A 33 -9.50 -11.61 -21.72
CA ASN A 33 -10.50 -11.17 -20.76
C ASN A 33 -10.13 -11.56 -19.33
N THR A 34 -9.68 -12.80 -19.12
CA THR A 34 -9.19 -13.26 -17.81
C THR A 34 -8.03 -12.40 -17.34
N PHE A 35 -7.06 -12.10 -18.20
CA PHE A 35 -5.93 -11.24 -17.86
C PHE A 35 -6.37 -9.83 -17.44
N ILE A 36 -7.26 -9.21 -18.21
CA ILE A 36 -7.80 -7.87 -17.90
C ILE A 36 -8.57 -7.90 -16.57
N LEU A 37 -9.39 -8.94 -16.35
CA LEU A 37 -10.16 -9.08 -15.13
C LEU A 37 -9.25 -9.24 -13.91
N THR A 38 -8.26 -10.15 -13.98
CA THR A 38 -7.28 -10.35 -12.89
C THR A 38 -6.53 -9.07 -12.58
N GLN A 39 -6.10 -8.31 -13.60
CA GLN A 39 -5.43 -7.03 -13.37
C GLN A 39 -6.34 -6.00 -12.71
N SER A 40 -7.60 -5.92 -13.14
CA SER A 40 -8.59 -4.99 -12.55
C SER A 40 -8.91 -5.34 -11.09
N VAL A 41 -9.02 -6.63 -10.78
CA VAL A 41 -9.26 -7.12 -9.43
C VAL A 41 -8.08 -6.79 -8.52
N ARG A 42 -6.84 -7.11 -8.94
CA ARG A 42 -5.62 -6.74 -8.20
C ARG A 42 -5.55 -5.25 -7.92
N ASN A 43 -5.73 -4.41 -8.95
CA ASN A 43 -5.72 -2.96 -8.78
C ASN A 43 -6.79 -2.46 -7.77
N THR A 44 -7.94 -3.15 -7.68
CA THR A 44 -9.00 -2.80 -6.74
C THR A 44 -8.60 -3.18 -5.31
N PHE A 45 -8.05 -4.38 -5.10
CA PHE A 45 -7.53 -4.81 -3.80
C PHE A 45 -6.42 -3.89 -3.29
N ASN A 46 -5.41 -3.59 -4.11
CA ASN A 46 -4.33 -2.67 -3.74
C ASN A 46 -4.89 -1.28 -3.35
N ARG A 47 -5.94 -0.81 -4.03
CA ARG A 47 -6.57 0.47 -3.70
C ARG A 47 -7.29 0.44 -2.34
N VAL A 48 -7.99 -0.64 -2.05
CA VAL A 48 -8.70 -0.81 -0.77
C VAL A 48 -7.70 -0.93 0.38
N SER A 49 -6.70 -1.79 0.25
CA SER A 49 -5.63 -1.96 1.24
C SER A 49 -4.91 -0.64 1.53
N ARG A 50 -4.53 0.12 0.49
CA ARG A 50 -3.97 1.46 0.66
C ARG A 50 -4.90 2.44 1.38
N GLN A 51 -6.21 2.36 1.11
CA GLN A 51 -7.19 3.24 1.74
C GLN A 51 -7.37 2.90 3.23
N GLU A 52 -7.41 1.62 3.58
CA GLU A 52 -7.50 1.13 4.96
C GLU A 52 -6.27 1.55 5.76
N ALA A 53 -5.07 1.28 5.25
CA ALA A 53 -3.83 1.72 5.87
C ALA A 53 -3.84 3.24 6.11
N HIS A 54 -4.35 4.04 5.16
CA HIS A 54 -4.42 5.49 5.33
C HIS A 54 -5.43 5.88 6.44
N ILE A 55 -6.57 5.20 6.51
CA ILE A 55 -7.57 5.45 7.55
C ILE A 55 -6.98 5.13 8.92
N ILE A 56 -6.39 3.94 9.10
CA ILE A 56 -5.74 3.52 10.35
C ILE A 56 -4.68 4.55 10.73
N ASN A 57 -3.84 4.98 9.77
CA ASN A 57 -2.82 5.99 10.01
C ASN A 57 -3.39 7.32 10.47
N SER A 58 -4.51 7.75 9.87
CA SER A 58 -5.19 9.00 10.23
C SER A 58 -5.86 8.95 11.61
N VAL A 59 -6.35 7.77 12.01
CA VAL A 59 -6.96 7.56 13.32
C VAL A 59 -5.85 7.54 14.37
N LEU A 60 -4.80 6.75 14.15
CA LEU A 60 -3.62 6.70 15.03
C LEU A 60 -3.02 8.09 15.20
N GLY A 61 -2.80 8.81 14.09
CA GLY A 61 -2.25 10.17 14.14
C GLY A 61 -3.10 11.15 14.95
N ARG A 62 -4.43 11.03 14.89
CA ARG A 62 -5.34 11.84 15.72
C ARG A 62 -5.33 11.43 17.19
N SER A 63 -5.26 10.13 17.48
CA SER A 63 -5.21 9.60 18.85
C SER A 63 -3.93 10.00 19.58
N ILE A 64 -2.80 10.06 18.86
CA ILE A 64 -1.51 10.39 19.47
C ILE A 64 -1.21 11.89 19.47
N LYS A 65 -1.87 12.69 18.62
CA LYS A 65 -1.62 14.13 18.47
C LYS A 65 -1.59 14.91 19.79
N HIS A 66 -2.45 14.56 20.74
CA HIS A 66 -2.53 15.24 22.04
C HIS A 66 -1.59 14.69 23.11
N ASN A 67 -0.87 13.61 22.79
CA ASN A 67 -0.02 12.86 23.71
C ASN A 67 1.43 12.80 23.21
N LEU A 68 1.84 13.69 22.29
CA LEU A 68 3.19 13.66 21.70
C LEU A 68 4.31 13.80 22.74
N ASP A 69 4.05 14.52 23.83
CA ASP A 69 4.99 14.69 24.95
C ASP A 69 4.99 13.54 25.96
N GLN A 70 4.15 12.51 25.74
CA GLN A 70 3.95 11.38 26.66
C GLN A 70 4.18 10.04 25.93
N PRO A 71 5.44 9.66 25.67
CA PRO A 71 5.78 8.44 24.93
C PRO A 71 5.14 7.17 25.52
N GLU A 72 5.00 7.11 26.84
CA GLU A 72 4.37 5.98 27.55
C GLU A 72 2.88 5.81 27.17
N LEU A 73 2.14 6.91 27.01
CA LEU A 73 0.75 6.85 26.56
C LEU A 73 0.64 6.46 25.09
N ILE A 74 1.54 6.98 24.25
CA ILE A 74 1.61 6.60 22.84
C ILE A 74 1.89 5.10 22.72
N GLN A 75 2.81 4.58 23.52
CA GLN A 75 3.14 3.16 23.56
C GLN A 75 1.94 2.31 23.98
N SER A 76 1.18 2.73 25.00
CA SER A 76 -0.07 2.04 25.40
C SER A 76 -1.10 2.02 24.27
N ILE A 77 -1.28 3.13 23.55
CA ILE A 77 -2.20 3.21 22.41
C ILE A 77 -1.76 2.24 21.29
N LEU A 78 -0.46 2.17 21.01
CA LEU A 78 0.07 1.23 20.02
C LEU A 78 -0.10 -0.23 20.45
N GLU A 79 0.08 -0.54 21.73
CA GLU A 79 -0.13 -1.89 22.28
C GLU A 79 -1.60 -2.30 22.22
N ASP A 80 -2.54 -1.39 22.51
CA ASP A 80 -3.97 -1.65 22.39
C ASP A 80 -4.38 -1.92 20.93
N ILE A 81 -3.83 -1.13 19.99
CA ILE A 81 -4.07 -1.31 18.55
C ILE A 81 -3.44 -2.61 18.04
N ASP A 82 -2.23 -2.94 18.47
CA ASP A 82 -1.57 -4.21 18.09
C ASP A 82 -2.35 -5.42 18.62
N ALA A 83 -2.91 -5.32 19.84
CA ALA A 83 -3.76 -6.37 20.39
C ALA A 83 -5.07 -6.57 19.62
N GLU A 84 -5.66 -5.50 19.08
CA GLU A 84 -6.92 -5.55 18.32
C GLU A 84 -6.72 -5.94 16.84
N PHE A 85 -5.63 -5.50 16.21
CA PHE A 85 -5.39 -5.60 14.76
C PHE A 85 -4.13 -6.40 14.36
N ASN A 86 -3.57 -7.20 15.27
CA ASN A 86 -2.29 -7.96 15.15
C ASN A 86 -1.97 -8.54 13.75
N VAL A 87 -2.96 -9.05 13.02
CA VAL A 87 -2.74 -9.69 11.71
C VAL A 87 -2.68 -8.68 10.55
N GLU A 88 -3.32 -7.52 10.69
CA GLU A 88 -3.41 -6.50 9.65
C GLU A 88 -2.25 -5.49 9.72
N ILE A 89 -1.69 -5.25 10.90
CA ILE A 89 -0.62 -4.26 11.12
C ILE A 89 0.69 -4.98 11.44
N GLU A 90 1.60 -5.05 10.48
CA GLU A 90 2.92 -5.65 10.67
C GLU A 90 3.86 -4.79 11.52
N ASP A 91 3.81 -3.47 11.34
CA ASP A 91 4.64 -2.52 12.07
C ASP A 91 3.89 -1.21 12.25
N ALA A 92 3.86 -0.72 13.48
CA ALA A 92 3.34 0.58 13.86
C ALA A 92 4.40 1.29 14.68
N SER A 93 4.98 2.37 14.17
CA SER A 93 6.05 3.10 14.85
C SER A 93 5.78 4.60 14.86
N VAL A 94 6.06 5.23 16.00
CA VAL A 94 6.07 6.69 16.17
C VAL A 94 7.50 7.18 16.21
N LEU A 95 7.86 8.06 15.28
CA LEU A 95 9.23 8.57 15.14
C LEU A 95 9.33 10.06 15.42
N VAL A 96 10.43 10.53 15.99
CA VAL A 96 10.75 11.96 16.18
C VAL A 96 12.05 12.35 15.47
N PRO A 97 12.17 13.58 14.95
CA PRO A 97 13.41 14.06 14.36
C PRO A 97 14.46 14.22 15.46
N VAL A 98 15.70 13.83 15.17
CA VAL A 98 16.83 14.04 16.10
C VAL A 98 17.82 15.04 15.49
N GLU A 99 18.67 14.61 14.55
CA GLU A 99 19.64 15.45 13.82
C GLU A 99 19.96 14.82 12.45
N ASP A 100 20.39 15.63 11.46
CA ASP A 100 20.87 15.19 10.13
C ASP A 100 19.90 14.31 9.33
N GLY A 101 18.60 14.59 9.40
CA GLY A 101 17.57 13.83 8.68
C GLY A 101 17.38 12.40 9.19
N LYS A 102 17.89 12.10 10.39
CA LYS A 102 17.61 10.86 11.11
C LYS A 102 16.43 11.02 12.04
N PHE A 103 15.70 9.93 12.22
CA PHE A 103 14.55 9.85 13.08
C PHE A 103 14.78 8.79 14.14
N GLU A 104 14.32 9.02 15.36
CA GLU A 104 14.36 8.05 16.45
C GLU A 104 12.96 7.55 16.76
N ILE A 105 12.83 6.24 16.95
CA ILE A 105 11.56 5.59 17.27
C ILE A 105 11.29 5.78 18.77
N ILE A 106 10.25 6.55 19.11
CA ILE A 106 9.85 6.80 20.51
C ILE A 106 8.82 5.81 21.02
N ALA A 107 8.03 5.22 20.12
CA ALA A 107 7.04 4.21 20.45
C ALA A 107 6.89 3.25 19.26
N SER A 108 6.66 1.97 19.52
CA SER A 108 6.45 0.98 18.47
C SER A 108 5.68 -0.22 19.02
N ASN A 109 4.88 -0.88 18.17
CA ASN A 109 4.33 -2.19 18.51
C ASN A 109 5.44 -3.25 18.70
N LYS A 110 6.60 -3.05 18.06
CA LYS A 110 7.82 -3.86 18.24
C LYS A 110 8.75 -3.19 19.25
N LYS A 111 8.63 -3.58 20.53
CA LYS A 111 9.37 -2.95 21.65
C LYS A 111 10.88 -2.91 21.45
N GLU A 112 11.44 -3.90 20.75
CA GLU A 112 12.86 -3.99 20.38
C GLU A 112 13.35 -2.86 19.45
N ARG A 113 12.43 -2.13 18.83
CA ARG A 113 12.74 -1.02 17.92
C ARG A 113 12.79 0.34 18.59
N ILE A 114 12.25 0.46 19.80
CA ILE A 114 12.22 1.73 20.53
C ILE A 114 13.67 2.18 20.81
N GLY A 115 13.97 3.45 20.53
CA GLY A 115 15.30 4.04 20.61
C GLY A 115 16.21 3.79 19.40
N GLN A 116 15.77 3.02 18.40
CA GLN A 116 16.53 2.86 17.16
C GLN A 116 16.46 4.13 16.31
N LYS A 117 17.60 4.51 15.74
CA LYS A 117 17.70 5.60 14.77
C LYS A 117 17.56 5.05 13.36
N VAL A 118 16.59 5.57 12.62
CA VAL A 118 16.32 5.19 11.24
C VAL A 118 16.53 6.36 10.30
N TYR A 119 16.95 6.02 9.09
CA TYR A 119 17.05 6.94 7.98
C TYR A 119 16.30 6.32 6.81
N ASP A 120 15.22 6.96 6.38
CA ASP A 120 14.44 6.51 5.24
C ASP A 120 14.07 7.73 4.38
N HIS A 121 14.29 7.60 3.07
CA HIS A 121 13.96 8.62 2.10
C HIS A 121 12.44 8.90 2.06
N VAL A 122 11.61 7.89 2.27
CA VAL A 122 10.15 8.02 2.29
C VAL A 122 9.72 8.87 3.48
N ILE A 123 10.31 8.61 4.66
CA ILE A 123 10.04 9.39 5.86
C ILE A 123 10.47 10.84 5.63
N GLY A 124 11.71 11.08 5.19
CA GLY A 124 12.21 12.43 4.89
C GLY A 124 11.36 13.18 3.86
N SER A 125 10.84 12.48 2.86
CA SER A 125 9.94 13.05 1.85
C SER A 125 8.56 13.41 2.43
N ALA A 126 8.01 12.59 3.32
CA ALA A 126 6.73 12.86 3.98
C ALA A 126 6.82 14.09 4.90
N VAL A 127 7.95 14.22 5.61
CA VAL A 127 8.24 15.38 6.46
C VAL A 127 8.36 16.66 5.63
N SER A 128 9.27 16.66 4.65
CA SER A 128 9.60 17.85 3.86
C SER A 128 8.41 18.39 3.05
N ASN A 129 7.53 17.50 2.59
CA ASN A 129 6.34 17.89 1.84
C ASN A 129 5.12 18.15 2.72
N ASN A 130 5.21 17.92 4.04
CA ASN A 130 4.11 18.03 4.99
C ASN A 130 2.84 17.26 4.52
N ARG A 131 3.03 16.05 4.01
CA ARG A 131 1.96 15.23 3.43
C ARG A 131 2.18 13.76 3.75
N ALA A 132 1.07 13.04 3.92
CA ALA A 132 1.11 11.59 4.02
C ALA A 132 1.60 10.99 2.69
N ILE A 133 2.59 10.09 2.77
CA ILE A 133 3.12 9.34 1.64
C ILE A 133 2.89 7.85 1.92
N GLY A 134 2.39 7.14 0.92
CA GLY A 134 2.25 5.69 0.94
C GLY A 134 3.09 5.07 -0.17
N THR A 135 3.88 4.05 0.16
CA THR A 135 4.64 3.24 -0.79
C THR A 135 4.39 1.76 -0.51
N GLU A 136 4.49 0.92 -1.54
CA GLU A 136 4.61 -0.53 -1.34
C GLU A 136 6.04 -0.83 -0.90
N ALA A 137 6.19 -1.72 0.07
CA ALA A 137 7.46 -2.24 0.56
C ALA A 137 7.32 -3.77 0.77
N PRO A 138 8.40 -4.55 0.64
CA PRO A 138 8.34 -5.97 0.98
C PRO A 138 8.10 -6.14 2.50
N SER A 139 7.21 -7.08 2.87
CA SER A 139 6.99 -7.44 4.27
C SER A 139 8.29 -7.96 4.90
N LYS A 140 8.56 -7.58 6.15
CA LYS A 140 9.71 -8.10 6.92
C LYS A 140 9.43 -9.50 7.44
N ASN A 141 8.16 -9.84 7.66
CA ASN A 141 7.71 -11.15 8.12
C ASN A 141 7.61 -12.17 6.98
N ASN A 142 7.17 -11.76 5.78
CA ASN A 142 7.06 -12.63 4.60
C ASN A 142 7.61 -11.93 3.34
N PRO A 143 8.81 -12.27 2.84
CA PRO A 143 9.41 -11.60 1.68
C PRO A 143 8.64 -11.78 0.36
N ASP A 144 7.72 -12.74 0.30
CA ASP A 144 6.84 -12.96 -0.86
C ASP A 144 5.58 -12.09 -0.84
N GLN A 145 5.33 -11.35 0.26
CA GLN A 145 4.19 -10.45 0.42
C GLN A 145 4.63 -8.99 0.40
N ASN A 146 3.80 -8.14 -0.20
CA ASN A 146 3.98 -6.70 -0.15
C ASN A 146 3.13 -6.11 0.98
N VAL A 147 3.65 -5.08 1.61
CA VAL A 147 2.95 -4.27 2.60
C VAL A 147 2.88 -2.82 2.16
N TRP A 148 1.80 -2.15 2.54
CA TRP A 148 1.72 -0.70 2.38
C TRP A 148 2.40 -0.02 3.54
N LEU A 149 3.52 0.65 3.27
CA LEU A 149 4.17 1.56 4.19
C LEU A 149 3.54 2.95 4.04
N ILE A 150 2.84 3.42 5.08
CA ILE A 150 2.29 4.78 5.10
C ILE A 150 2.94 5.60 6.20
N VAL A 151 3.53 6.72 5.80
CA VAL A 151 4.14 7.70 6.69
C VAL A 151 3.29 8.97 6.69
N SER A 152 2.79 9.37 7.86
CA SER A 152 2.09 10.65 8.03
C SER A 152 2.82 11.55 9.02
N PRO A 153 3.07 12.83 8.67
CA PRO A 153 3.59 13.79 9.62
C PRO A 153 2.48 14.26 10.58
N ILE A 154 2.79 14.32 11.88
CA ILE A 154 1.87 14.80 12.91
C ILE A 154 2.51 16.00 13.59
N PHE A 155 1.75 17.09 13.64
CA PHE A 155 2.16 18.36 14.23
C PHE A 155 1.29 18.65 15.44
N ASP A 156 1.90 18.95 16.57
CA ASP A 156 1.20 19.59 17.68
C ASP A 156 0.91 21.04 17.30
N GLY A 157 -0.36 21.32 16.95
CA GLY A 157 -1.10 22.57 17.19
C GLY A 157 -0.57 23.95 16.77
N GLN A 158 0.72 24.16 16.52
CA GLN A 158 1.32 25.47 16.41
C GLN A 158 2.19 25.54 15.15
N TYR A 159 1.52 25.79 14.04
CA TYR A 159 2.16 26.12 12.78
C TYR A 159 2.66 27.56 12.87
N ASP A 160 3.87 27.75 13.39
CA ASP A 160 4.65 28.97 13.13
C ASP A 160 5.78 28.57 12.18
N ALA A 161 5.79 29.15 10.99
CA ALA A 161 6.61 28.72 9.86
C ALA A 161 8.13 28.98 10.03
N ASP A 162 8.57 29.40 11.23
CA ASP A 162 9.90 29.94 11.49
C ASP A 162 10.64 29.25 12.66
N VAL A 163 10.21 28.07 13.14
CA VAL A 163 10.87 27.44 14.31
C VAL A 163 11.40 26.04 13.99
N GLU A 164 12.73 25.93 14.00
CA GLU A 164 13.59 24.73 13.89
C GLU A 164 13.34 23.62 14.95
N ASN A 165 12.26 23.69 15.73
CA ASN A 165 11.92 22.71 16.75
C ASN A 165 10.48 22.24 16.56
N ILE A 166 10.28 21.39 15.56
CA ILE A 166 9.02 20.69 15.42
C ILE A 166 9.25 19.29 15.99
N ASN A 167 8.61 19.01 17.14
CA ASN A 167 8.37 17.66 17.63
C ASN A 167 7.46 16.94 16.63
N ASN A 168 8.04 16.58 15.48
CA ASN A 168 7.33 15.88 14.42
C ASN A 168 7.24 14.42 14.83
N SER A 169 6.05 13.98 15.19
CA SER A 169 5.81 12.56 15.40
C SER A 169 5.28 11.95 14.11
N PHE A 170 5.83 10.82 13.67
CA PHE A 170 5.42 10.16 12.42
C PHE A 170 4.84 8.81 12.72
N THR A 171 3.70 8.48 12.14
CA THR A 171 3.18 7.12 12.20
C THR A 171 3.57 6.39 10.93
N SER A 172 4.30 5.29 11.09
CA SER A 172 4.62 4.31 10.04
C SER A 172 3.72 3.10 10.26
N LEU A 173 2.86 2.77 9.30
CA LEU A 173 2.07 1.55 9.29
C LEU A 173 2.49 0.67 8.12
N GLU A 174 2.76 -0.60 8.36
CA GLU A 174 2.94 -1.66 7.35
C GLU A 174 1.70 -2.57 7.39
N GLN A 175 0.85 -2.57 6.34
CA GLN A 175 -0.33 -3.44 6.24
C GLN A 175 -0.14 -4.52 5.17
N THR A 176 -0.33 -5.79 5.54
CA THR A 176 -0.15 -6.96 4.66
C THR A 176 -1.23 -7.04 3.59
N ASP A 177 -0.85 -7.24 2.33
CA ASP A 177 -1.80 -7.57 1.27
C ASP A 177 -2.37 -8.98 1.49
N VAL A 178 -3.70 -9.10 1.59
CA VAL A 178 -4.36 -10.40 1.63
C VAL A 178 -4.38 -10.96 0.22
N ASP A 179 -3.55 -11.96 -0.04
CA ASP A 179 -3.49 -12.66 -1.32
C ASP A 179 -4.83 -13.37 -1.59
N PRO A 180 -5.57 -13.05 -2.66
CA PRO A 180 -6.75 -13.80 -3.02
C PRO A 180 -6.32 -15.13 -3.66
N GLU A 181 -6.33 -16.21 -2.86
CA GLU A 181 -6.26 -17.60 -3.36
C GLU A 181 -7.36 -17.89 -4.42
#